data_AF-A0A7Y7J0W5-F1
#
_entry.id   AF-A0A7Y7J0W5-F1
#
_cell.length_a   1.000
_cell.length_b   1.000
_cell.length_c   1.000
_cell.angle_alpha   90.00
_cell.angle_beta   90.00
_cell.angle_gamma   90.00
#
_symmetry.space_group_name_H-M   'P 1'
#
loop_
_entity.id
_entity.type
_entity.pdbx_description
1 polymer ?
#
loop_
_entity_poly.entity_id
_entity_poly.type
_entity_poly.pdbx_seq_one_letter_code
_entity_poly.pdbx_strand_id
1 'polypeptide(L)' 'MMIPFYKMHGLGNDFVIVDERARRHGLSPARIAALADRHRGIGCDQFVVLR' A
#
# COMPACT_ATOMS: atom_id res chain seq x y z
N MET A 1 -14.19 3.95 -4.83
CA MET A 1 -13.57 4.93 -3.88
C MET A 1 -12.08 4.97 -4.16
N MET A 2 -11.49 6.15 -4.27
CA MET A 2 -10.07 6.33 -4.56
C MET A 2 -9.30 6.55 -3.25
N ILE A 3 -8.22 5.80 -3.04
CA ILE A 3 -7.34 5.93 -1.86
C ILE A 3 -6.02 6.51 -2.35
N PRO A 4 -5.61 7.70 -1.89
CA PRO A 4 -4.29 8.23 -2.22
C PRO A 4 -3.20 7.38 -1.57
N PHE A 5 -2.10 7.19 -2.29
CA PHE A 5 -0.94 6.47 -1.79
C PHE A 5 0.33 7.05 -2.40
N TYR A 6 1.46 6.77 -1.74
CA TYR A 6 2.79 7.02 -2.29
C TYR A 6 3.45 5.69 -2.64
N LYS A 7 4.10 5.61 -3.80
CA LYS A 7 4.97 4.49 -4.17
C LYS A 7 6.41 4.97 -4.18
N MET A 8 7.25 4.28 -3.44
CA MET A 8 8.64 4.64 -3.21
C MET A 8 9.50 3.38 -3.26
N HIS A 9 10.81 3.54 -3.42
CA HIS A 9 11.76 2.43 -3.32
C HIS A 9 13.08 2.90 -2.72
N GLY A 10 13.84 1.96 -2.15
CA GLY A 10 15.18 2.18 -1.63
C GLY A 10 16.00 0.91 -1.73
N LEU A 11 17.17 0.98 -2.39
CA LEU A 11 18.08 -0.16 -2.57
C LEU A 11 17.41 -1.43 -3.12
N GLY A 12 16.42 -1.27 -4.00
CA GLY A 12 15.72 -2.39 -4.64
C GLY A 12 14.49 -2.91 -3.89
N ASN A 13 14.24 -2.45 -2.66
CA ASN A 13 13.00 -2.73 -1.94
C ASN A 13 11.98 -1.62 -2.23
N ASP A 14 10.80 -1.99 -2.76
CA ASP A 14 9.71 -1.06 -3.05
C ASP A 14 8.56 -1.14 -2.04
N PHE A 15 8.01 0.03 -1.71
CA PHE A 15 6.95 0.16 -0.72
C PHE A 15 5.82 1.09 -1.16
N VAL A 16 4.62 0.70 -0.76
CA VAL A 16 3.39 1.52 -0.88
C VAL A 16 3.05 2.08 0.50
N ILE A 17 2.81 3.38 0.57
CA ILE A 17 2.45 4.08 1.80
C ILE A 17 1.04 4.64 1.68
N VAL A 18 0.17 4.29 2.62
CA VAL A 18 -1.18 4.86 2.77
C VAL A 18 -1.28 5.59 4.10
N ASP A 19 -1.72 6.84 4.07
CA ASP A 19 -1.95 7.65 5.26
C ASP A 19 -3.41 7.57 5.70
N GLU A 20 -3.68 6.83 6.78
CA GLU A 20 -5.02 6.70 7.36
C GLU A 20 -5.28 7.66 8.53
N ARG A 21 -4.33 8.55 8.88
CA ARG A 21 -4.46 9.45 10.05
C ARG A 21 -5.66 10.40 9.94
N ALA A 22 -5.91 10.92 8.73
CA ALA A 22 -7.05 11.80 8.46
C ALA A 22 -8.34 11.01 8.17
N ARG A 23 -8.22 9.81 7.56
CA ARG A 23 -9.35 8.98 7.18
C ARG A 23 -8.94 7.51 7.11
N ARG A 24 -9.58 6.68 7.92
CA ARG A 24 -9.42 5.22 7.83
C ARG A 24 -10.05 4.67 6.55
N HIS A 25 -9.35 3.77 5.89
CA HIS A 25 -9.78 3.08 4.67
C HIS A 25 -10.12 1.61 4.90
N GLY A 26 -9.83 1.07 6.09
CA GLY A 26 -10.22 -0.29 6.47
C GLY A 26 -9.49 -1.34 5.62
N LEU A 27 -8.21 -1.11 5.35
CA LEU A 27 -7.37 -2.04 4.63
C LEU A 27 -7.13 -3.30 5.47
N SER A 28 -7.77 -4.40 5.06
CA SER A 28 -7.53 -5.72 5.65
C SER A 28 -6.24 -6.33 5.11
N PRO A 29 -5.62 -7.28 5.83
CA PRO A 29 -4.44 -8.00 5.33
C PRO A 29 -4.65 -8.62 3.95
N ALA A 30 -5.83 -9.18 3.68
CA ALA A 30 -6.17 -9.76 2.38
C ALA A 30 -6.20 -8.70 1.26
N ARG A 31 -6.74 -7.51 1.52
CA ARG A 31 -6.72 -6.41 0.55
C ARG A 31 -5.31 -5.89 0.32
N ILE A 32 -4.50 -5.77 1.38
CA ILE A 32 -3.10 -5.38 1.28
C ILE A 32 -2.32 -6.38 0.41
N ALA A 33 -2.49 -7.68 0.65
CA ALA A 33 -1.85 -8.72 -0.17
C ALA A 33 -2.26 -8.65 -1.65
N ALA A 34 -3.55 -8.44 -1.93
CA ALA A 34 -4.03 -8.28 -3.31
C ALA A 34 -3.46 -7.02 -3.99
N LEU A 35 -3.31 -5.92 -3.25
CA LEU A 35 -2.68 -4.70 -3.75
C LEU A 35 -1.16 -4.86 -3.96
N ALA A 36 -0.51 -5.71 -3.18
CA ALA A 36 0.93 -5.98 -3.30
C ALA A 36 1.28 -6.93 -4.47
N ASP A 37 0.30 -7.61 -5.07
CA ASP A 37 0.52 -8.45 -6.27
C ASP A 37 1.06 -7.59 -7.43
N ARG A 38 2.17 -8.01 -8.05
CA ARG A 38 2.88 -7.25 -9.09
C ARG A 38 2.19 -7.26 -10.46
N HIS A 39 1.28 -8.20 -10.70
CA HIS A 39 0.61 -8.34 -11.99
C HIS A 39 -0.83 -7.83 -11.96
N ARG A 40 -1.48 -7.91 -10.81
CA ARG A 40 -2.90 -7.59 -10.62
C ARG A 40 -3.14 -6.42 -9.67
N GLY A 41 -2.12 -5.99 -8.94
CA GLY A 41 -2.17 -4.89 -7.99
C GLY A 41 -1.21 -3.76 -8.33
N ILE A 42 -0.85 -2.98 -7.32
CA ILE A 42 0.16 -1.91 -7.41
C ILE A 42 1.57 -2.52 -7.51
N GLY A 43 1.78 -3.67 -6.86
CA GLY A 43 3.07 -4.35 -6.74
C GLY A 43 3.98 -3.67 -5.71
N CYS A 44 4.40 -4.39 -4.68
CA CYS A 44 5.44 -3.90 -3.75
C CYS A 44 5.95 -5.04 -2.86
N ASP A 45 7.15 -4.89 -2.30
CA ASP A 45 7.66 -5.77 -1.25
C ASP A 45 7.02 -5.46 0.11
N GLN A 46 6.71 -4.18 0.38
CA GLN A 46 6.14 -3.76 1.67
C GLN A 46 4.97 -2.80 1.52
N PHE A 47 4.00 -2.92 2.44
CA PHE A 47 2.85 -2.03 2.52
C PHE A 47 2.82 -1.36 3.89
N VAL A 48 2.94 -0.03 3.91
CA VAL A 48 3.01 0.79 5.12
C VAL A 48 1.69 1.54 5.28
N VAL A 49 1.08 1.40 6.46
CA VAL A 49 -0.11 2.16 6.83
C VAL A 49 0.23 3.07 8.01
N LEU A 50 0.12 4.38 7.79
CA LEU A 50 0.22 5.36 8.87
C LEU A 50 -1.14 5.45 9.56
N ARG A 51 -1.18 5.32 10.88
CA ARG A 51 -2.42 5.37 11.68
C ARG A 51 -2.38 6.45 12.73
#